data_AF-A0A963X8L2-F1
#
_entry.id   AF-A0A963X8L2-F1
#
_cell.length_a   1.000
_cell.length_b   1.000
_cell.length_c   1.000
_cell.angle_alpha   90.00
_cell.angle_beta   90.00
_cell.angle_gamma   90.00
#
_symmetry.space_group_name_H-M   'P 1'
#
loop_
_entity.id
_entity.type
_entity.pdbx_description
1 polymer ?
#
loop_
_entity_poly.entity_id
_entity_poly.type
_entity_poly.pdbx_seq_one_letter_code
_entity_poly.pdbx_strand_id
1 'polypeptide(L)'
;FQQMVREIADLALQTGDSLEVLKATHLNGKPVEEVLTDAIARIGENMTLRRMHALEGDTVVSYVHSAAAEGMGKIGVLVAVNGPADKAQEIG
;
A
#
# COMPACT_ATOMS: atom_id res chain seq x y z
N PHE A 1 4.86 13.42 -1.48
CA PHE A 1 3.74 12.61 -0.98
C PHE A 1 3.60 11.29 -1.75
N GLN A 2 3.20 11.29 -3.03
CA GLN A 2 2.95 10.05 -3.80
C GLN A 2 4.13 9.06 -3.78
N GLN A 3 5.36 9.53 -4.00
CA GLN A 3 6.57 8.68 -3.92
C GLN A 3 6.72 7.98 -2.55
N MET A 4 6.55 8.73 -1.45
CA MET A 4 6.59 8.19 -0.09
C MET A 4 5.52 7.11 0.12
N VAL A 5 4.30 7.34 -0.38
CA VAL A 5 3.23 6.33 -0.29
C VAL A 5 3.59 5.06 -1.05
N ARG A 6 4.20 5.18 -2.25
CA ARG A 6 4.68 4.02 -3.02
C ARG A 6 5.72 3.23 -2.25
N GLU A 7 6.76 3.90 -1.76
CA GLU A 7 7.84 3.27 -1.01
C GLU A 7 7.34 2.56 0.27
N ILE A 8 6.40 3.19 1.00
CA ILE A 8 5.79 2.58 2.18
C ILE A 8 4.94 1.36 1.79
N ALA A 9 4.19 1.42 0.68
CA ALA A 9 3.39 0.29 0.20
C ALA A 9 4.25 -0.89 -0.26
N ASP A 10 5.38 -0.63 -0.94
CA ASP A 10 6.33 -1.67 -1.33
C ASP A 10 6.98 -2.33 -0.11
N LEU A 11 7.31 -1.54 0.92
CA LEU A 11 7.83 -2.04 2.18
C LEU A 11 6.79 -2.86 2.95
N ALA A 12 5.52 -2.46 2.89
CA ALA A 12 4.42 -3.14 3.56
C ALA A 12 4.29 -4.62 3.16
N LEU A 13 4.60 -4.95 1.91
CA LEU A 13 4.61 -6.34 1.41
C LEU A 13 5.55 -7.26 2.19
N GLN A 14 6.56 -6.70 2.87
CA GLN A 14 7.53 -7.45 3.66
C GLN A 14 7.11 -7.60 5.14
N THR A 15 6.04 -6.93 5.56
CA THR A 15 5.62 -6.81 6.96
C THR A 15 4.31 -7.54 7.28
N GLY A 16 3.70 -8.17 6.29
CA GLY A 16 2.40 -8.84 6.41
C GLY A 16 1.29 -7.85 6.73
N ASP A 17 0.43 -8.18 7.69
CA ASP A 17 -0.76 -7.40 8.07
C ASP A 17 -0.56 -6.44 9.26
N SER A 18 0.66 -6.35 9.81
CA SER A 18 0.90 -5.57 11.03
C SER A 18 1.33 -4.13 10.75
N LEU A 19 0.41 -3.19 10.98
CA LEU A 19 0.69 -1.77 10.84
C LEU A 19 1.80 -1.28 11.80
N GLU A 20 1.87 -1.84 13.00
CA GLU A 20 2.90 -1.50 13.98
C GLU A 20 4.28 -1.96 13.54
N VAL A 21 4.37 -3.15 12.92
CA VAL A 21 5.63 -3.63 12.32
C VAL A 21 6.04 -2.71 11.17
N LEU A 22 5.10 -2.33 10.29
CA LEU A 22 5.41 -1.40 9.19
C LEU A 22 5.96 -0.06 9.70
N LYS A 23 5.33 0.55 10.72
CA LYS A 23 5.79 1.82 11.30
C LYS A 23 7.23 1.76 11.82
N ALA A 24 7.60 0.65 12.45
CA ALA A 24 8.94 0.42 12.99
C ALA A 24 9.97 -0.03 11.94
N THR A 25 9.51 -0.48 10.77
CA THR A 25 10.40 -0.93 9.69
C THR A 25 11.12 0.26 9.08
N HIS A 26 12.37 0.06 8.64
CA HIS A 26 13.20 1.13 8.13
C HIS A 26 12.97 1.37 6.63
N LEU A 27 12.61 2.60 6.29
CA LEU A 27 12.61 3.14 4.94
C LEU A 27 13.72 4.20 4.83
N ASN A 28 14.65 4.01 3.89
CA ASN A 28 15.77 4.94 3.67
C ASN A 28 16.61 5.20 4.94
N GLY A 29 16.78 4.17 5.78
CA GLY A 29 17.61 4.24 7.00
C GLY A 29 16.91 4.83 8.23
N LYS A 30 15.61 5.14 8.16
CA LYS A 30 14.81 5.60 9.30
C LYS A 30 13.52 4.79 9.44
N PRO A 31 12.94 4.66 10.65
CA PRO A 31 11.59 4.14 10.83
C PRO A 31 10.57 4.87 9.93
N VAL A 32 9.58 4.14 9.39
CA VAL A 32 8.51 4.73 8.58
C VAL A 32 7.76 5.83 9.34
N GLU A 33 7.59 5.70 10.66
CA GLU A 33 6.98 6.74 11.49
C GLU A 33 7.76 8.06 11.50
N GLU A 34 9.09 7.99 11.47
CA GLU A 34 9.94 9.17 11.37
C GLU A 34 9.86 9.78 9.96
N VAL A 35 9.88 8.95 8.91
CA VAL A 35 9.70 9.40 7.53
C VAL A 35 8.37 10.12 7.36
N LEU A 36 7.29 9.61 7.97
CA LEU A 36 5.99 10.25 7.96
C LEU A 36 6.01 11.59 8.70
N THR A 37 6.66 11.65 9.87
CA THR A 37 6.81 12.87 10.67
C THR A 37 7.58 13.96 9.90
N ASP A 38 8.69 13.57 9.26
CA ASP A 38 9.49 14.46 8.39
C ASP A 38 8.64 14.99 7.22
N ALA A 39 7.80 14.14 6.63
CA ALA A 39 6.89 14.54 5.56
C ALA A 39 5.79 15.50 6.04
N ILE A 40 5.24 15.30 7.25
CA ILE A 40 4.27 16.23 7.86
C ILE A 40 4.92 17.59 8.05
N ALA A 41 6.13 17.64 8.62
CA ALA A 41 6.86 18.88 8.82
C ALA A 41 7.17 19.61 7.50
N ARG A 42 7.51 18.85 6.45
CA ARG A 42 7.84 19.41 5.12
C ARG A 42 6.62 19.87 4.33
N ILE A 43 5.51 19.14 4.38
CA ILE A 43 4.30 19.42 3.59
C ILE A 43 3.38 20.40 4.31
N GLY A 44 3.35 20.36 5.65
CA GLY A 44 2.47 21.20 6.46
C GLY A 44 1.04 20.67 6.58
N GLU A 45 0.81 19.40 6.23
CA GLU A 45 -0.49 18.72 6.34
C GLU A 45 -0.42 17.56 7.33
N ASN A 46 -1.48 17.38 8.12
CA ASN A 46 -1.59 16.23 9.00
C ASN A 46 -1.79 14.95 8.18
N MET A 47 -0.96 13.93 8.43
CA MET A 47 -1.00 12.64 7.74
C MET A 47 -0.92 11.50 8.74
N THR A 48 -1.62 10.41 8.47
CA THR A 48 -1.58 9.20 9.30
C THR A 48 -1.59 7.96 8.44
N LEU A 49 -0.87 6.91 8.85
CA LEU A 49 -1.10 5.57 8.33
C LEU A 49 -2.32 5.00 9.04
N ARG A 50 -3.47 5.01 8.36
CA ARG A 50 -4.77 4.71 8.99
C ARG A 50 -5.04 3.20 9.14
N ARG A 51 -4.69 2.40 8.13
CA ARG A 51 -4.95 0.96 8.07
C ARG A 51 -4.08 0.32 7.00
N MET A 52 -3.81 -0.97 7.16
CA MET A 52 -3.11 -1.81 6.19
C MET A 52 -3.78 -3.18 6.15
N HIS A 53 -3.78 -3.80 4.98
CA HIS A 53 -4.14 -5.20 4.80
C HIS A 53 -3.37 -5.77 3.61
N ALA A 54 -2.87 -6.99 3.74
CA ALA A 54 -2.26 -7.80 2.71
C ALA A 54 -3.26 -8.88 2.27
N LEU A 55 -3.28 -9.16 0.97
CA LEU A 55 -4.13 -10.18 0.39
C LEU A 55 -3.27 -11.09 -0.47
N GLU A 56 -3.42 -12.40 -0.28
CA GLU A 56 -2.70 -13.43 -1.02
C GLU A 56 -3.70 -14.30 -1.81
N GLY A 57 -3.27 -14.79 -2.98
CA GLY A 57 -4.02 -15.72 -3.83
C GLY A 57 -3.22 -16.08 -5.09
N ASP A 58 -3.65 -17.12 -5.81
CA ASP A 58 -2.96 -17.58 -7.03
C ASP A 58 -2.92 -16.49 -8.11
N THR A 59 -4.01 -15.71 -8.22
CA THR A 59 -4.09 -14.52 -9.05
C THR A 59 -4.75 -13.40 -8.25
N VAL A 60 -4.07 -12.25 -8.17
CA VAL A 60 -4.61 -11.04 -7.54
C VAL A 60 -4.84 -9.98 -8.61
N VAL A 61 -6.08 -9.50 -8.69
CA VAL A 61 -6.47 -8.39 -9.58
C VAL A 61 -6.74 -7.16 -8.73
N SER A 62 -6.31 -5.99 -9.21
CA SER A 62 -6.50 -4.71 -8.54
C SER A 62 -7.28 -3.72 -9.41
N TYR A 63 -8.21 -2.99 -8.80
CA TYR A 63 -8.92 -1.87 -9.42
C TYR A 63 -8.80 -0.61 -8.56
N VAL A 64 -8.48 0.51 -9.20
CA VAL A 64 -8.39 1.82 -8.55
C VAL A 64 -9.38 2.78 -9.21
N HIS A 65 -10.35 3.26 -8.44
CA HIS A 65 -11.28 4.28 -8.89
C HIS A 65 -10.78 5.68 -8.50
N SER A 66 -10.92 6.62 -9.44
CA SER A 66 -10.40 8.00 -9.29
C SER A 66 -8.91 8.00 -8.96
N ALA A 67 -8.10 7.48 -9.89
CA ALA A 67 -6.66 7.39 -9.73
C ALA A 67 -6.04 8.79 -9.60
N ALA A 68 -5.23 8.97 -8.57
CA ALA A 68 -4.37 10.14 -8.37
C ALA A 68 -2.96 9.91 -8.93
N ALA A 69 -2.53 8.64 -8.99
CA ALA A 69 -1.34 8.14 -9.64
C ALA A 69 -1.55 6.65 -9.98
N GLU A 70 -0.63 6.03 -10.70
CA GLU A 70 -0.64 4.59 -10.91
C GLU A 70 -0.66 3.84 -9.55
N GLY A 71 -1.61 2.92 -9.38
CA GLY A 71 -1.79 2.17 -8.14
C GLY A 71 -2.31 2.98 -6.93
N MET A 72 -2.67 4.25 -7.09
CA MET A 72 -3.11 5.12 -6.00
C MET A 72 -4.36 5.91 -6.38
N GLY A 73 -5.36 5.92 -5.53
CA GLY A 73 -6.59 6.66 -5.80
C GLY A 73 -7.50 6.75 -4.60
N LYS A 74 -8.70 7.27 -4.83
CA LYS A 74 -9.70 7.48 -3.78
C LYS A 74 -10.29 6.17 -3.27
N ILE A 75 -10.45 5.18 -4.16
CA ILE A 75 -10.96 3.85 -3.83
C ILE A 75 -10.04 2.83 -4.49
N GLY A 76 -9.55 1.87 -3.70
CA GLY A 76 -8.82 0.70 -4.18
C GLY A 76 -9.58 -0.57 -3.82
N VAL A 77 -9.62 -1.51 -4.75
CA VAL A 77 -10.24 -2.83 -4.60
C VAL A 77 -9.19 -3.88 -4.99
N LEU A 78 -9.05 -4.92 -4.18
CA LEU A 78 -8.25 -6.10 -4.47
C LEU A 78 -9.18 -7.32 -4.51
N VAL A 79 -8.97 -8.19 -5.49
CA VAL A 79 -9.68 -9.46 -5.64
C VAL A 79 -8.65 -10.56 -5.78
N ALA A 80 -8.64 -11.51 -4.84
CA ALA A 80 -7.84 -12.72 -4.91
C ALA A 80 -8.71 -13.87 -5.42
N VAL A 81 -8.20 -14.55 -6.45
CA VAL A 81 -8.83 -15.73 -7.04
C VAL A 81 -7.85 -16.89 -6.87
N ASN A 82 -8.37 -18.01 -6.36
CA ASN A 82 -7.64 -19.27 -6.28
C ASN A 82 -8.16 -20.20 -7.38
N GLY A 83 -7.26 -20.75 -8.19
CA GLY A 83 -7.60 -21.54 -9.38
C GLY A 83 -6.85 -21.12 -10.65
N PRO A 84 -7.23 -21.67 -11.82
CA PRO A 84 -6.53 -21.43 -13.09
C PRO A 84 -6.51 -19.95 -13.48
N ALA A 85 -5.31 -19.41 -13.74
CA ALA A 85 -5.10 -17.99 -14.01
C ALA A 85 -5.82 -17.48 -15.28
N ASP A 86 -5.99 -18.35 -16.28
CA ASP A 86 -6.77 -18.07 -17.50
C ASP A 86 -8.24 -17.77 -17.19
N LYS A 87 -8.82 -18.48 -16.22
CA LYS A 87 -10.20 -18.24 -15.78
C LYS A 87 -10.32 -17.03 -14.86
N ALA A 88 -9.26 -16.70 -14.11
CA ALA A 88 -9.21 -15.52 -13.25
C ALA A 88 -9.22 -14.21 -14.06
N GLN A 89 -8.79 -14.22 -15.31
CA GLN A 89 -8.87 -13.04 -16.19
C GLN A 89 -10.30 -12.77 -16.71
N GLU A 90 -11.19 -13.76 -16.68
CA GLU A 90 -12.58 -13.60 -17.15
C GLU A 90 -13.48 -12.88 -16.13
N ILE A 91 -13.06 -12.79 -14.87
CA ILE A 91 -13.84 -12.19 -13.77
C ILE A 91 -13.59 -10.67 -13.61
N GLY A 92 -12.67 -10.10 -14.40
CA GLY A 92 -12.40 -8.65 -14.46
C GLY A 92 -10.94 -8.30 -14.64
#